data_AF-A0AAE0AC52-F1
#
_entry.id   AF-A0AAE0AC52-F1
#
_cell.length_a   1.000
_cell.length_b   1.000
_cell.length_c   1.000
_cell.angle_alpha   90.00
_cell.angle_beta   90.00
_cell.angle_gamma   90.00
#
_symmetry.space_group_name_H-M   'P 1'
#
loop_
_entity.id
_entity.type
_entity.pdbx_description
1 polymer ?
#
loop_
_entity_poly.entity_id
_entity_poly.type
_entity_poly.pdbx_seq_one_letter_code
_entity_poly.pdbx_strand_id
1 'polypeptide(L)'
;MASSYDQDFPPIEPTSNPEKTRFSRPYVQSTEVLPYGSLKHPSQAEQVLNWQSYNARVQNRVLSSIDQKIDRVSHHVSQHENKLHSLDSTFREMFSDLQSRIAKLDADLHYYINLGYHGSKFDKKEREIRQLKAQLDQLQND
;
A
#
# COMPACT_ATOMS: atom_id res chain seq x y z
N MET A 1 -11.21 -10.53 2.65
CA MET A 1 -11.71 -11.76 1.98
C MET A 1 -10.70 -12.16 0.93
N ALA A 2 -10.08 -13.34 1.06
CA ALA A 2 -9.14 -13.84 0.07
C ALA A 2 -9.91 -14.22 -1.21
N SER A 3 -9.48 -13.71 -2.35
CA SER A 3 -10.02 -14.11 -3.65
C SER A 3 -9.57 -15.55 -3.89
N SER A 4 -10.48 -16.52 -3.82
CA SER A 4 -10.18 -17.93 -4.08
C SER A 4 -10.05 -18.14 -5.58
N TYR A 5 -8.82 -18.00 -6.10
CA TYR A 5 -8.53 -18.21 -7.51
C TYR A 5 -8.74 -19.67 -7.96
N ASP A 6 -8.88 -20.60 -7.00
CA ASP A 6 -9.06 -22.05 -7.25
C ASP A 6 -10.24 -22.40 -8.16
N GLN A 7 -11.29 -21.57 -8.18
CA GLN A 7 -12.47 -21.77 -9.05
C GLN A 7 -12.19 -21.39 -10.52
N ASP A 8 -11.15 -20.59 -10.80
CA ASP A 8 -10.83 -20.13 -12.15
C ASP A 8 -9.96 -21.15 -12.91
N PHE A 9 -9.23 -22.00 -12.19
CA PHE A 9 -8.32 -23.00 -12.76
C PHE A 9 -9.08 -24.20 -13.34
N PRO A 10 -8.55 -24.82 -14.41
CA PRO A 10 -9.13 -26.06 -14.92
C PRO A 10 -8.94 -27.18 -13.88
N PRO A 11 -9.91 -28.11 -13.75
CA PRO A 11 -9.73 -29.31 -12.92
C PRO A 11 -8.51 -30.11 -13.40
N ILE A 12 -7.82 -30.77 -12.47
CA ILE A 12 -6.68 -31.65 -12.80
C ILE A 12 -7.15 -32.88 -13.58
N GLU A 13 -8.38 -33.33 -13.33
CA GLU A 13 -9.01 -34.43 -14.06
C GLU A 13 -9.57 -33.95 -15.41
N PRO A 14 -9.36 -34.73 -16.50
CA PRO A 14 -9.84 -34.36 -17.83
C PRO A 14 -11.37 -34.43 -17.90
N THR A 15 -12.03 -33.27 -17.77
CA THR A 15 -13.46 -33.14 -18.03
C THR A 15 -13.69 -32.75 -19.49
N SER A 16 -14.29 -33.64 -20.28
CA SER A 16 -14.81 -33.31 -21.61
C SER A 16 -15.91 -32.27 -21.44
N ASN A 17 -15.63 -31.00 -21.76
CA ASN A 17 -16.64 -29.94 -21.73
C ASN A 17 -17.02 -29.57 -23.17
N PRO A 18 -18.12 -30.14 -23.70
CA PRO A 18 -18.55 -29.93 -25.09
C PRO A 18 -19.11 -28.52 -25.37
N GLU A 19 -19.35 -27.68 -24.34
CA GLU A 19 -20.08 -26.42 -24.52
C GLU A 19 -19.21 -25.17 -24.74
N LYS A 20 -17.88 -25.24 -24.62
CA LYS A 20 -17.01 -24.06 -24.79
C LYS A 20 -16.77 -23.71 -26.27
N THR A 21 -17.78 -23.14 -26.92
CA THR A 21 -17.79 -22.73 -28.34
C THR A 21 -16.88 -21.53 -28.70
N ARG A 22 -16.02 -21.05 -27.78
CA ARG A 22 -15.02 -20.01 -28.08
C ARG A 22 -13.64 -20.44 -27.60
N PHE A 23 -12.80 -20.81 -28.57
CA PHE A 23 -11.43 -21.23 -28.33
C PHE A 23 -10.47 -20.11 -28.68
N SER A 24 -9.75 -19.60 -27.67
CA SER A 24 -8.61 -18.70 -27.88
C SER A 24 -7.38 -19.53 -28.23
N ARG A 25 -6.60 -19.13 -29.24
CA ARG A 25 -5.30 -19.76 -29.52
C ARG A 25 -4.39 -19.68 -28.28
N PRO A 26 -3.56 -20.71 -28.01
CA PRO A 26 -3.37 -21.95 -28.76
C PRO A 26 -4.32 -23.04 -28.26
N TYR A 27 -5.40 -23.31 -29.00
CA TYR A 27 -6.32 -24.40 -28.72
C TYR A 27 -6.39 -25.28 -29.96
N VAL A 28 -6.13 -26.57 -29.79
CA VAL A 28 -6.17 -27.56 -30.86
C VAL A 28 -7.60 -28.05 -31.01
N GLN A 29 -8.20 -27.74 -32.16
CA GLN A 29 -9.51 -28.23 -32.59
C GLN A 29 -9.31 -29.40 -33.54
N SER A 30 -10.07 -30.49 -33.35
CA SER A 30 -10.11 -31.53 -34.36
C SER A 30 -10.80 -31.02 -35.62
N THR A 31 -10.11 -31.15 -36.74
CA THR A 31 -10.60 -30.80 -38.09
C THR A 31 -10.91 -32.04 -38.94
N GLU A 32 -10.52 -33.22 -38.46
CA GLU A 32 -10.73 -34.50 -39.12
C GLU A 32 -12.18 -34.98 -38.91
N VAL A 33 -12.91 -35.22 -40.00
CA VAL A 33 -14.26 -35.78 -39.99
C VAL A 33 -14.15 -37.28 -40.25
N LEU A 34 -14.70 -38.08 -39.34
CA LEU A 34 -14.73 -39.53 -39.44
C LEU A 34 -15.73 -39.97 -40.52
N PRO A 35 -15.61 -41.19 -41.09
CA PRO A 35 -16.43 -41.65 -42.22
C PRO A 35 -17.95 -41.58 -41.99
N TYR A 36 -18.38 -41.57 -40.74
CA TYR A 36 -19.77 -41.46 -40.31
C TYR A 36 -20.22 -40.01 -40.02
N GLY A 37 -19.43 -39.02 -40.41
CA GLY A 37 -19.77 -37.60 -40.40
C GLY A 37 -19.48 -36.84 -39.10
N SER A 38 -19.01 -37.50 -38.04
CA SER A 38 -18.63 -36.79 -36.80
C SER A 38 -17.19 -36.27 -36.86
N LEU A 39 -16.90 -35.19 -36.13
CA LEU A 39 -15.51 -34.81 -35.88
C LEU A 39 -14.82 -35.85 -35.00
N LYS A 40 -13.54 -36.12 -35.30
CA LYS A 40 -12.67 -36.90 -34.43
C LYS A 40 -12.55 -36.22 -33.07
N HIS A 41 -12.50 -36.98 -32.00
CA HIS A 41 -12.21 -36.41 -30.68
C HIS A 41 -10.72 -36.07 -30.56
N PRO A 42 -10.36 -35.01 -29.81
CA PRO A 42 -8.97 -34.69 -29.55
C PRO A 42 -8.29 -35.88 -28.86
N SER A 43 -7.11 -36.25 -29.35
CA SER A 43 -6.22 -37.21 -28.71
C SER A 43 -5.84 -36.76 -27.29
N GLN A 44 -5.34 -37.69 -26.48
CA GLN A 44 -4.88 -37.36 -25.12
C GLN A 44 -3.85 -36.23 -25.10
N ALA A 45 -2.90 -36.23 -26.04
CA ALA A 45 -1.89 -35.18 -26.16
C ALA A 45 -2.54 -33.81 -26.48
N GLU A 46 -3.53 -33.78 -27.37
CA GLU A 46 -4.27 -32.55 -27.70
C GLU A 46 -5.12 -32.05 -26.52
N GLN A 47 -5.71 -32.95 -25.74
CA GLN A 47 -6.43 -32.60 -24.51
C GLN A 47 -5.50 -31.99 -23.46
N VAL A 48 -4.30 -32.55 -23.27
CA VAL A 48 -3.28 -32.00 -22.37
C VAL A 48 -2.82 -30.62 -22.85
N LEU A 49 -2.57 -30.45 -24.15
CA LEU A 49 -2.21 -29.15 -24.71
C LEU A 49 -3.30 -28.11 -24.45
N ASN A 50 -4.56 -28.46 -24.71
CA ASN A 50 -5.70 -27.58 -24.47
C ASN A 50 -5.85 -27.22 -22.98
N TRP A 51 -5.62 -28.18 -22.09
CA TRP A 51 -5.62 -27.96 -20.64
C TRP A 51 -4.50 -27.00 -20.22
N GLN A 52 -3.28 -27.20 -20.72
CA GLN A 52 -2.13 -26.33 -20.43
C GLN A 52 -2.38 -24.90 -20.91
N SER A 53 -2.94 -24.73 -22.11
CA SER A 53 -3.30 -23.41 -22.65
C SER A 53 -4.34 -22.70 -21.79
N TYR A 54 -5.37 -23.42 -21.32
CA TYR A 54 -6.37 -22.84 -20.42
C TYR A 54 -5.76 -22.48 -19.06
N ASN A 55 -4.94 -23.36 -18.50
CA ASN A 55 -4.23 -23.14 -17.24
C ASN A 55 -3.35 -21.88 -17.31
N ALA A 56 -2.51 -21.77 -18.35
CA ALA A 56 -1.65 -20.60 -18.58
C ALA A 56 -2.45 -19.29 -18.70
N ARG A 57 -3.62 -19.32 -19.35
CA ARG A 57 -4.49 -18.14 -19.44
C ARG A 57 -5.02 -17.69 -18.08
N VAL A 58 -5.41 -18.65 -17.24
CA VAL A 58 -5.86 -18.36 -15.87
C VAL A 58 -4.70 -17.82 -15.05
N GLN A 59 -3.53 -18.45 -15.11
CA GLN A 59 -2.32 -17.95 -14.44
C GLN A 59 -2.00 -16.50 -14.83
N ASN A 60 -1.99 -16.18 -16.12
CA ASN A 60 -1.74 -14.82 -16.60
C ASN A 60 -2.75 -13.80 -16.05
N ARG A 61 -4.02 -14.19 -15.93
CA ARG A 61 -5.06 -13.34 -15.33
C ARG A 61 -4.81 -13.11 -13.85
N VAL A 62 -4.45 -14.16 -13.11
CA VAL A 62 -4.12 -14.06 -11.68
C VAL A 62 -2.88 -13.20 -11.47
N LEU A 63 -1.82 -13.41 -12.24
CA LEU A 63 -0.60 -12.62 -12.20
C LEU A 63 -0.88 -11.14 -12.49
N SER A 64 -1.67 -10.82 -13.52
CA SER A 64 -2.08 -9.45 -13.80
C SER A 64 -2.90 -8.84 -12.65
N SER A 65 -3.75 -9.62 -11.98
CA SER A 65 -4.48 -9.15 -10.80
C SER A 65 -3.55 -8.89 -9.61
N ILE A 66 -2.52 -9.71 -9.43
CA ILE A 66 -1.49 -9.53 -8.39
C ILE A 66 -0.68 -8.26 -8.68
N ASP A 67 -0.22 -8.09 -9.92
CA ASP A 67 0.51 -6.92 -10.39
C ASP A 67 -0.25 -5.60 -10.10
N GLN A 68 -1.53 -5.54 -10.46
CA GLN A 68 -2.39 -4.39 -10.13
C GLN A 68 -2.55 -4.15 -8.63
N LYS A 69 -2.58 -5.21 -7.81
CA LYS A 69 -2.65 -5.07 -6.34
C LYS A 69 -1.33 -4.56 -5.79
N ILE A 70 -0.20 -5.03 -6.32
CA ILE A 70 1.14 -4.55 -5.96
C ILE A 70 1.26 -3.06 -6.30
N ASP A 71 0.85 -2.64 -7.50
CA ASP A 71 0.87 -1.22 -7.89
C ASP A 71 0.06 -0.33 -6.94
N ARG A 72 -1.13 -0.79 -6.54
CA ARG A 72 -1.97 -0.08 -5.55
C ARG A 72 -1.30 0.02 -4.20
N VAL A 73 -0.72 -1.07 -3.70
CA VAL A 73 0.00 -1.08 -2.42
C VAL A 73 1.20 -0.16 -2.48
N SER A 74 2.02 -0.24 -3.54
CA SER A 74 3.17 0.64 -3.75
C SER A 74 2.75 2.11 -3.77
N HIS A 75 1.65 2.45 -4.47
CA HIS A 75 1.13 3.80 -4.48
C HIS A 75 0.71 4.29 -3.09
N HIS A 76 0.00 3.45 -2.32
CA HIS A 76 -0.38 3.78 -0.96
C HIS A 76 0.83 3.96 -0.03
N VAL A 77 1.84 3.10 -0.14
CA VAL A 77 3.09 3.22 0.63
C VAL A 77 3.75 4.56 0.34
N SER A 78 3.92 4.94 -0.93
CA SER A 78 4.52 6.24 -1.28
C SER A 78 3.68 7.43 -0.78
N GLN A 79 2.35 7.35 -0.81
CA GLN A 79 1.49 8.39 -0.24
C GLN A 79 1.66 8.51 1.28
N HIS A 80 1.77 7.38 1.99
CA HIS A 80 1.98 7.38 3.43
C HIS A 80 3.38 7.89 3.81
N GLU A 81 4.41 7.53 3.06
CA GLU A 81 5.77 8.07 3.23
C GLU A 81 5.77 9.60 3.09
N ASN A 82 5.12 10.15 2.06
CA ASN A 82 5.01 11.59 1.87
C ASN A 82 4.29 12.29 3.04
N LYS A 83 3.20 11.68 3.56
CA LYS A 83 2.50 12.21 4.74
C LYS A 83 3.37 12.16 5.99
N LEU A 84 4.14 11.09 6.18
CA LEU A 84 5.10 10.98 7.29
C LEU A 84 6.20 12.04 7.18
N HIS A 85 6.73 12.29 5.99
CA HIS A 85 7.73 13.34 5.78
C HIS A 85 7.17 14.74 6.07
N SER A 86 5.93 15.01 5.62
CA SER A 86 5.25 16.27 5.95
C SER A 86 5.05 16.42 7.45
N LEU A 87 4.65 15.35 8.15
CA LEU A 87 4.43 15.36 9.59
C LEU A 87 5.75 15.60 10.34
N ASP A 88 6.84 14.92 9.94
CA ASP A 88 8.18 15.13 10.50
C ASP A 88 8.63 16.59 10.32
N SER A 89 8.42 17.18 9.14
CA SER A 89 8.69 18.60 8.89
C SER A 89 7.90 19.50 9.84
N THR A 90 6.60 19.27 10.00
CA THR A 90 5.75 20.04 10.91
C THR A 90 6.22 19.91 12.37
N PHE A 91 6.59 18.72 12.83
CA PHE A 91 7.13 18.55 14.18
C PHE A 91 8.43 19.31 14.35
N ARG A 92 9.38 19.22 13.41
CA ARG A 92 10.64 19.97 13.45
C ARG A 92 10.42 21.48 13.53
N GLU A 93 9.47 22.01 12.75
CA GLU A 93 9.10 23.42 12.78
C GLU A 93 8.52 23.83 14.14
N MET A 94 7.60 23.04 14.71
CA MET A 94 7.04 23.30 16.04
C MET A 94 8.12 23.26 17.13
N PHE A 95 9.02 22.28 17.10
CA PHE A 95 10.14 22.21 18.03
C PHE A 95 11.04 23.43 17.94
N SER A 96 11.39 23.84 16.73
CA SER A 96 12.22 25.03 16.49
C SER A 96 11.54 26.31 16.99
N ASP A 97 10.22 26.47 16.78
CA ASP A 97 9.48 27.63 17.27
C ASP A 97 9.44 27.67 18.81
N LEU A 98 9.12 26.54 19.45
CA LEU A 98 9.08 26.44 20.91
C LEU A 98 10.45 26.76 21.53
N GLN A 99 11.53 26.22 20.98
CA GLN A 99 12.89 26.52 21.43
C GLN A 99 13.24 28.01 21.29
N SER A 100 12.89 28.62 20.16
CA SER A 100 13.11 30.05 19.92
C SER A 100 12.33 30.92 20.91
N ARG A 101 11.06 30.58 21.19
CA ARG A 101 10.21 31.29 22.15
C ARG A 101 10.73 31.15 23.57
N ILE A 102 11.17 29.96 23.99
CA ILE A 102 11.81 29.75 25.29
C ILE A 102 13.06 30.61 25.42
N ALA A 103 13.96 30.57 24.43
CA ALA A 103 15.20 31.34 24.45
C ALA A 103 14.95 32.86 24.55
N LYS A 104 13.94 33.37 23.83
CA LYS A 104 13.54 34.78 23.91
C LYS A 104 13.00 35.15 25.29
N LEU A 105 12.14 34.31 25.86
CA LEU A 105 11.59 34.55 27.19
C LEU A 105 12.66 34.47 28.28
N ASP A 106 13.60 33.52 28.18
CA ASP A 106 14.74 33.40 29.10
C ASP A 106 15.63 34.66 29.02
N ALA A 107 15.90 35.18 27.82
CA ALA A 107 16.64 36.43 27.64
C ALA A 107 15.91 37.64 28.28
N ASP A 108 14.59 37.75 28.10
CA ASP A 108 13.77 38.79 28.72
C ASP A 108 13.79 38.70 30.25
N LEU A 109 13.72 37.48 30.82
CA LEU A 109 13.80 37.27 32.26
C LEU A 109 15.17 37.66 32.82
N HIS A 110 16.26 37.26 32.14
CA HIS A 110 17.61 37.68 32.51
C HIS A 110 17.76 39.20 32.52
N TYR A 111 17.16 39.89 31.53
CA TYR A 111 17.13 41.35 31.50
C TYR A 111 16.40 41.95 32.72
N TYR A 112 15.23 41.40 33.10
CA TYR A 112 14.51 41.86 34.29
C TYR A 112 15.24 41.59 35.60
N ILE A 113 15.92 40.44 35.73
CA ILE A 113 16.75 40.13 36.90
C ILE A 113 17.87 41.15 37.04
N ASN A 114 18.55 41.50 35.94
CA ASN A 114 19.61 42.50 35.94
C ASN A 114 19.12 43.91 36.33
N LEU A 115 17.85 44.21 36.06
CA LEU A 115 17.19 45.45 36.49
C LEU A 115 16.63 45.40 37.91
N GLY A 116 16.74 44.27 38.62
CA GLY A 116 16.12 44.06 39.93
C GLY A 116 14.59 44.04 39.90
N TYR A 117 13.99 43.81 38.73
CA TYR A 117 12.54 43.80 38.56
C TYR A 117 11.96 42.40 38.78
N HIS A 118 11.23 42.22 39.89
CA HIS A 118 10.50 41.01 40.22
C HIS A 118 9.02 41.35 40.44
N GLY A 119 8.30 41.56 39.33
CA GLY A 119 6.88 41.89 39.34
C GLY A 119 6.04 40.93 38.50
N SER A 120 4.73 41.18 38.42
CA SER A 120 3.78 40.29 37.77
C SER A 120 4.09 39.94 36.30
N LYS A 121 4.83 40.79 35.58
CA LYS A 121 5.29 40.50 34.21
C LYS A 121 6.41 39.44 34.19
N PHE A 122 7.29 39.43 35.18
CA PHE A 122 8.34 38.42 35.37
C PHE A 122 7.70 37.04 35.62
N ASP A 123 6.81 36.94 36.62
CA ASP A 123 6.16 35.67 36.98
C ASP A 123 5.33 35.08 35.83
N LYS A 124 4.71 35.93 35.00
CA LYS A 124 3.97 35.49 33.81
C LYS A 124 4.88 34.83 32.79
N LYS A 125 6.03 35.44 32.48
CA LYS A 125 7.02 34.89 31.54
C LYS A 125 7.66 33.62 32.09
N GLU A 126 7.96 33.55 33.38
CA GLU A 126 8.49 32.33 34.01
C GLU A 126 7.50 31.16 33.91
N ARG A 127 6.20 31.40 34.18
CA ARG A 127 5.16 30.38 34.01
C ARG A 127 5.03 29.93 32.56
N GLU A 128 5.10 30.85 31.61
CA GLU A 128 5.05 30.54 30.18
C GLU A 128 6.23 29.62 29.77
N ILE A 129 7.45 29.91 30.23
CA ILE A 129 8.61 29.02 29.96
C ILE A 129 8.40 27.62 30.52
N ARG A 130 7.90 27.49 31.75
CA ARG A 130 7.61 26.18 32.36
C ARG A 130 6.57 25.40 31.55
N GLN A 131 5.54 26.09 31.05
CA GLN A 131 4.51 25.48 30.19
C GLN A 131 5.07 25.04 28.84
N LEU A 132 5.86 25.89 28.17
CA LEU A 132 6.47 25.54 26.88
C LEU A 132 7.49 24.41 27.01
N LYS A 133 8.26 24.36 28.10
CA LYS A 133 9.16 23.23 28.40
C LYS A 133 8.39 21.93 28.58
N ALA A 134 7.28 21.95 29.34
CA ALA A 134 6.42 20.77 29.49
C ALA A 134 5.81 20.30 28.16
N GLN A 135 5.43 21.23 27.27
CA GLN A 135 4.96 20.88 25.93
C GLN A 135 6.07 20.26 25.07
N LEU A 136 7.30 20.76 25.18
CA LEU A 136 8.46 20.22 24.46
C LEU A 136 8.80 18.80 24.94
N ASP A 137 8.74 18.57 26.25
CA ASP A 137 8.97 17.24 26.83
C ASP A 137 7.88 16.24 26.40
N GLN A 138 6.62 16.67 26.27
CA GLN A 138 5.54 15.82 25.76
C GLN A 138 5.79 15.43 24.30
N LEU A 139 6.11 16.41 23.45
CA LEU A 139 6.37 16.16 22.03
C LEU A 139 7.61 15.28 21.78
N GLN A 140 8.59 15.25 22.70
CA GLN A 140 9.78 14.39 22.58
C GLN A 140 9.55 12.94 23.01
N ASN A 141 8.51 12.69 23.81
CA ASN A 141 8.21 11.36 24.37
C ASN A 141 7.03 10.66 23.68
N ASP A 142 6.34 11.34 22.76
CA ASP A 142 5.35 10.78 21.84
C ASP A 142 6.02 10.22 20.56
#